data_AF-D4JSX3-F1
#
_entry.id   AF-D4JSX3-F1
#
_cell.length_a   1.000
_cell.length_b   1.000
_cell.length_c   1.000
_cell.angle_alpha   90.00
_cell.angle_beta   90.00
_cell.angle_gamma   90.00
#
_symmetry.space_group_name_H-M   'P 1'
#
loop_
_entity.id
_entity.type
_entity.pdbx_description
1 polymer ?
#
loop_
_entity_poly.entity_id
_entity_poly.type
_entity_poly.pdbx_seq_one_letter_code
_entity_poly.pdbx_strand_id
1 'polypeptide(L)' 'MEYKTEFTILLPEKLTTALDIDEDTLFETYFDDGKIKVRVIDESEIEDELSNCDLTDNDKECAECPNYCRSCGRCLFEA' A
#
# COMPACT_ATOMS: atom_id res chain seq x y z
N MET A 1 -8.76 0.28 24.09
CA MET A 1 -9.20 1.28 23.10
C MET A 1 -10.70 1.12 22.91
N GLU A 2 -11.45 2.21 22.87
CA GLU A 2 -12.87 2.18 22.54
C GLU A 2 -13.01 2.44 21.03
N TYR A 3 -13.52 1.46 20.29
CA TYR A 3 -13.67 1.57 18.84
C TYR A 3 -14.94 2.34 18.50
N LYS A 4 -14.80 3.40 17.69
CA LYS A 4 -15.93 4.26 17.32
C LYS A 4 -16.81 3.63 16.24
N THR A 5 -16.22 2.96 15.27
CA THR A 5 -16.91 2.36 14.12
C THR A 5 -16.03 1.28 13.52
N GLU A 6 -16.64 0.17 13.10
CA GLU A 6 -15.99 -0.94 12.39
C GLU A 6 -16.80 -1.22 11.12
N PHE A 7 -16.09 -1.53 10.04
CA PHE A 7 -16.68 -2.01 8.80
C PHE A 7 -15.70 -2.98 8.12
N THR A 8 -16.25 -3.93 7.37
CA THR A 8 -15.48 -4.99 6.72
C THR A 8 -15.60 -4.85 5.21
N ILE A 9 -14.50 -5.08 4.51
CA ILE A 9 -14.45 -5.09 3.05
C ILE A 9 -13.98 -6.49 2.62
N LEU A 10 -14.76 -7.14 1.76
CA LEU A 10 -14.34 -8.37 1.12
C LEU A 10 -13.32 -8.05 0.02
N LEU A 11 -12.11 -8.58 0.17
CA LEU A 11 -11.08 -8.49 -0.87
C LEU A 11 -11.32 -9.58 -1.93
N PRO A 12 -11.21 -9.26 -3.23
CA PRO A 12 -11.31 -10.27 -4.28
C PRO A 12 -10.18 -11.31 -4.19
N GLU A 13 -10.49 -12.59 -4.41
CA GLU A 13 -9.51 -13.70 -4.34
C GLU A 13 -8.29 -13.50 -5.26
N LYS A 14 -8.51 -12.89 -6.43
CA LYS A 14 -7.42 -12.57 -7.36
C LYS A 14 -6.43 -11.57 -6.76
N LEU A 15 -6.92 -10.63 -5.94
CA LEU A 15 -6.08 -9.62 -5.28
C LEU A 15 -5.32 -10.24 -4.12
N THR A 16 -5.99 -11.06 -3.29
CA THR A 16 -5.32 -11.73 -2.17
C THR A 16 -4.25 -12.69 -2.66
N THR A 17 -4.52 -13.45 -3.72
CA THR A 17 -3.53 -14.36 -4.32
C THR A 17 -2.36 -13.61 -4.99
N ALA A 18 -2.63 -12.50 -5.68
CA ALA A 18 -1.58 -11.76 -6.40
C ALA A 18 -0.63 -10.99 -5.46
N LEU A 19 -1.12 -10.61 -4.27
CA LEU A 19 -0.37 -9.85 -3.27
C LEU A 19 0.08 -10.72 -2.09
N ASP A 20 -0.13 -12.03 -2.16
CA ASP A 20 0.18 -13.00 -1.09
C ASP A 20 -0.41 -12.58 0.27
N ILE A 21 -1.66 -12.13 0.26
CA ILE A 21 -2.40 -11.71 1.45
C ILE A 21 -3.11 -12.92 2.06
N ASP A 22 -2.82 -13.17 3.32
CA ASP A 22 -3.44 -14.19 4.15
C ASP A 22 -3.98 -13.60 5.47
N GLU A 23 -4.37 -14.44 6.42
CA GLU A 23 -4.97 -14.01 7.70
C GLU A 23 -3.96 -13.36 8.65
N ASP A 24 -2.66 -13.64 8.48
CA ASP A 24 -1.57 -13.09 9.29
C ASP A 24 -0.98 -11.80 8.67
N THR A 25 -1.40 -11.41 7.47
CA THR A 25 -0.91 -10.19 6.81
C THR A 25 -1.30 -8.92 7.58
N LEU A 26 -0.31 -8.10 7.92
CA LEU A 26 -0.51 -6.82 8.61
C LEU A 26 -0.71 -5.66 7.63
N PHE A 27 -1.65 -4.78 7.96
CA PHE A 27 -1.96 -3.61 7.15
C PHE A 27 -1.81 -2.30 7.93
N GLU A 28 -1.17 -1.33 7.30
CA GLU A 28 -1.32 0.08 7.66
C GLU A 28 -2.51 0.65 6.88
N THR A 29 -3.43 1.33 7.58
CA THR A 29 -4.54 2.00 6.92
C THR A 29 -4.64 3.45 7.36
N TYR A 30 -4.88 4.34 6.40
CA TYR A 30 -5.09 5.75 6.66
C TYR A 30 -6.05 6.36 5.65
N PHE A 31 -6.67 7.47 6.04
CA PHE A 31 -7.61 8.19 5.19
C PHE A 31 -6.91 9.39 4.56
N ASP A 32 -6.85 9.42 3.23
CA ASP A 32 -6.20 10.47 2.47
C ASP A 32 -6.97 10.71 1.16
N ASP A 33 -7.19 11.98 0.82
CA ASP A 33 -7.91 12.38 -0.41
C ASP A 33 -9.27 11.67 -0.61
N GLY A 34 -10.07 11.55 0.47
CA GLY A 34 -11.39 10.92 0.40
C GLY A 34 -11.35 9.39 0.26
N LYS A 35 -10.17 8.77 0.36
CA LYS A 35 -9.96 7.34 0.13
C LYS A 35 -9.33 6.70 1.36
N ILE A 36 -9.68 5.45 1.60
CA ILE A 36 -8.95 4.60 2.54
C ILE A 36 -7.79 4.01 1.75
N LYS A 37 -6.57 4.35 2.14
CA LYS A 37 -5.35 3.75 1.62
C LYS A 37 -4.93 2.62 2.54
N VAL A 38 -4.57 1.49 1.94
CA VAL A 38 -4.15 0.27 2.62
C VAL A 38 -2.77 -0.09 2.11
N ARG A 39 -1.81 -0.31 3.01
CA ARG A 39 -0.45 -0.75 2.70
C ARG A 39 -0.15 -2.03 3.47
N VAL A 40 0.47 -3.00 2.82
CA VAL A 40 0.99 -4.21 3.47
C VAL A 40 2.28 -3.84 4.19
N ILE A 41 2.40 -4.26 5.45
CA ILE A 41 3.61 -4.06 6.25
C ILE A 41 4.38 -5.38 6.25
N ASP A 42 5.62 -5.36 5.76
CA ASP A 42 6.56 -6.45 5.97
C ASP A 42 7.03 -6.41 7.43
N GLU A 43 7.00 -7.55 8.14
CA GLU A 43 7.41 -7.63 9.55
C GLU A 43 8.84 -7.13 9.79
N SER A 44 9.67 -7.09 8.75
CA SER A 44 11.05 -6.58 8.78
C SER A 44 11.17 -5.05 8.70
N GLU A 45 10.14 -4.33 8.26
CA GLU A 45 10.17 -2.87 8.07
C GLU A 45 9.61 -2.11 9.30
N ILE A 46 9.13 -2.83 10.31
CA ILE A 46 8.55 -2.24 11.54
C ILE A 46 9.65 -1.64 12.46
N GLU A 47 10.94 -1.89 12.17
CA GLU A 47 12.06 -1.35 12.95
C GLU A 47 12.61 0.01 12.50
N ASP A 48 12.22 0.59 11.35
CA ASP A 48 12.96 1.74 10.76
C ASP A 48 12.20 3.02 10.38
N GLU A 49 10.94 3.23 10.77
CA GLU A 49 10.22 4.48 10.41
C GLU A 49 10.23 5.56 11.52
N LEU A 50 11.41 5.80 12.11
CA LEU A 50 11.77 7.06 12.79
C LEU A 50 12.95 7.79 12.11
N SER A 51 13.39 7.33 10.93
CA SER A 51 14.55 7.91 10.23
C SER A 51 14.22 8.41 8.82
N ASN A 52 13.83 9.68 8.81
CA ASN A 52 14.37 10.70 7.91
C ASN A 52 14.12 10.55 6.39
N CYS A 53 13.23 11.42 5.92
CA CYS A 53 13.15 11.91 4.56
C CYS A 53 14.53 12.25 3.95
N ASP A 54 14.85 11.67 2.79
CA ASP A 54 15.51 12.37 1.67
C ASP A 54 15.54 11.44 0.46
N LEU A 55 14.77 11.71 -0.60
CA LEU A 55 15.14 11.28 -1.95
C LEU A 55 14.64 12.32 -2.96
N THR A 56 15.63 13.07 -3.42
CA THR A 56 15.64 14.05 -4.49
C THR A 56 15.45 13.40 -5.88
N ASP A 57 14.83 14.17 -6.78
CA ASP A 57 14.96 14.11 -8.25
C ASP A 57 14.57 12.81 -9.01
N ASN A 58 13.28 12.63 -9.34
CA ASN A 58 12.83 12.28 -10.72
C ASN A 58 11.29 12.34 -10.92
N ASP A 59 10.70 13.52 -10.75
CA ASP A 59 9.24 13.77 -10.78
C ASP A 59 8.56 13.76 -12.17
N LYS A 60 9.04 13.03 -13.19
CA LYS A 60 8.43 13.13 -14.54
C LYS A 60 7.89 11.87 -15.20
N GLU A 61 8.18 10.67 -14.70
CA GLU A 61 7.63 9.43 -15.30
C GLU A 61 6.65 8.67 -14.39
N CYS A 62 6.52 9.07 -13.12
CA CYS A 62 5.55 8.46 -12.17
C CYS A 62 4.11 8.99 -12.30
N ALA A 63 3.87 10.04 -13.10
CA ALA A 63 2.59 10.75 -13.12
C ALA A 63 1.52 10.12 -14.05
N GLU A 64 1.89 9.22 -14.95
CA GLU A 64 0.97 8.70 -15.99
C GLU A 64 0.39 7.32 -15.67
N CYS A 65 0.72 6.73 -14.52
CA CYS A 65 0.36 5.35 -14.22
C CYS A 65 -0.28 5.18 -12.84
N PRO A 66 -1.62 5.06 -12.76
CA PRO A 66 -2.32 4.89 -11.48
C PRO A 66 -1.97 3.57 -10.76
N ASN A 67 -1.34 2.61 -11.46
CA ASN A 67 -0.95 1.31 -10.93
C ASN A 67 0.56 1.06 -11.03
N TYR A 68 1.37 2.11 -10.84
CA TYR A 68 2.82 1.98 -10.86
C TYR A 68 3.31 1.23 -9.61
N CYS A 69 4.02 0.13 -9.81
CA CYS A 69 4.69 -0.57 -8.71
C CYS A 69 6.12 -0.05 -8.56
N ARG A 70 6.40 0.64 -7.43
CA ARG A 70 7.74 1.16 -7.11
C ARG A 70 8.77 0.05 -6.90
N SER A 71 8.36 -1.09 -6.34
CA SER A 71 9.23 -2.24 -6.13
C SER A 71 9.64 -2.91 -7.45
N CYS A 72 8.73 -2.98 -8.43
CA CYS A 72 8.99 -3.61 -9.72
C CYS A 72 9.47 -2.64 -10.82
N GLY A 73 9.42 -1.33 -10.60
CA GLY A 73 9.78 -0.32 -11.59
C GLY A 73 8.89 -0.33 -12.84
N ARG A 74 7.66 -0.85 -12.77
CA ARG A 74 6.75 -0.99 -13.92
C ARG A 74 5.28 -0.78 -13.56
N CYS A 75 4.48 -0.44 -14.57
CA CYS A 75 3.03 -0.39 -14.49
C CYS A 75 2.41 -1.78 -14.56
N LEU A 76 1.58 -2.12 -13.57
CA LEU A 76 0.99 -3.46 -13.47
C LEU A 76 -0.23 -3.69 -14.37
N PHE A 77 -0.77 -2.64 -14.99
CA PHE A 77 -1.85 -2.73 -15.97
C PHE A 77 -1.54 -1.81 -17.15
N GLU A 78 -0.87 -2.34 -18.18
CA GLU A 78 -0.94 -1.77 -19.53
C GLU A 78 -2.26 -2.22 -20.17
N ALA A 79 -2.93 -1.30 -20.86
CA ALA A 79 -4.04 -1.63 -21.78
C ALA A 79 -3.49 -2.21 -23.08
#